data_AF-A0ABD5WDQ7-F1
#
_entry.id   AF-A0ABD5WDQ7-F1
#
_cell.length_a   1.000
_cell.length_b   1.000
_cell.length_c   1.000
_cell.angle_alpha   90.00
_cell.angle_beta   90.00
_cell.angle_gamma   90.00
#
_symmetry.space_group_name_H-M   'P 1'
#
loop_
_entity.id
_entity.type
_entity.pdbx_description
1 polymer ?
#
loop_
_entity_poly.entity_id
_entity_poly.type
_entity_poly.pdbx_seq_one_letter_code
_entity_poly.pdbx_strand_id
1 'polypeptide(L)'
;MFRPLVVVAVAVALVTAGCGATGGGDGGARTVNPALAETPTATATATPEPTYPPGVRPDGVDARVLAGNHDRMLDRVNSTVRVDRRVVDANGTTVSATDVRIESSGPRLHYRVDERGGLPDQFVSPFPVFEFWTNGTVTVTRSVDAGGNATVRRIEGQPPTIAAADDTGEESVFGAVRGTNARLVGTETVDGETVYVVRAAHDDLDRRGGPPVRDVRLNATVTEAGVVLAYDLSFTATYERPDGGTLVATTTERFRTELGGEAASPPPWVDGSNATTAGDD
;
A
#
# COMPACT_ATOMS: atom_id res chain seq x y z
N MET A 1 11.99 -45.58 -40.17
CA MET A 1 12.66 -46.13 -38.97
C MET A 1 11.56 -46.29 -37.91
N PHE A 2 11.28 -47.53 -37.53
CA PHE A 2 10.29 -48.02 -36.54
C PHE A 2 10.55 -47.43 -35.13
N ARG A 3 9.67 -47.33 -34.13
CA ARG A 3 8.23 -47.51 -33.86
C ARG A 3 7.96 -46.77 -32.49
N PRO A 4 6.69 -46.60 -32.07
CA PRO A 4 6.23 -45.62 -31.07
C PRO A 4 5.86 -46.23 -29.70
N LEU A 5 5.07 -45.46 -28.91
CA LEU A 5 4.22 -45.82 -27.75
C LEU A 5 4.87 -45.86 -26.37
N VAL A 6 4.37 -45.00 -25.45
CA VAL A 6 3.74 -45.47 -24.21
C VAL A 6 2.50 -44.59 -23.92
N VAL A 7 1.34 -45.22 -24.00
CA VAL A 7 0.06 -44.79 -23.46
C VAL A 7 0.02 -45.23 -21.99
N VAL A 8 -0.35 -44.34 -21.08
CA VAL A 8 -0.84 -44.74 -19.74
C VAL A 8 -2.21 -44.12 -19.54
N ALA A 9 -3.19 -45.00 -19.45
CA ALA A 9 -4.59 -44.75 -19.13
C ALA A 9 -4.86 -45.08 -17.64
N VAL A 10 -6.09 -44.79 -17.20
CA VAL A 10 -6.80 -45.31 -16.00
C VAL A 10 -6.56 -44.46 -14.73
N ALA A 11 -7.54 -44.04 -13.92
CA ALA A 11 -8.97 -44.35 -13.82
C ALA A 11 -9.78 -43.17 -13.25
N VAL A 12 -11.02 -43.08 -13.72
CA VAL A 12 -12.14 -42.28 -13.22
C VAL A 12 -12.72 -42.93 -11.95
N ALA A 13 -12.98 -42.13 -10.91
CA ALA A 13 -13.86 -42.51 -9.80
C ALA A 13 -14.95 -41.44 -9.63
N LEU A 14 -16.05 -41.66 -10.33
CA LEU A 14 -17.36 -41.02 -10.11
C LEU A 14 -17.97 -41.57 -8.82
N VAL A 15 -18.24 -40.71 -7.84
CA VAL A 15 -19.17 -41.03 -6.74
C VAL A 15 -20.36 -40.10 -6.83
N THR A 16 -21.29 -40.44 -7.70
CA THR A 16 -22.66 -39.91 -7.72
C THR A 16 -23.52 -40.79 -6.80
N ALA A 17 -23.59 -40.46 -5.52
CA ALA A 17 -24.60 -41.03 -4.63
C ALA A 17 -25.90 -40.23 -4.77
N GLY A 18 -26.64 -40.52 -5.85
CA GLY A 18 -28.05 -40.20 -5.94
C GLY A 18 -28.87 -41.27 -5.22
N CYS A 19 -29.56 -40.89 -4.15
CA CYS A 19 -30.60 -41.73 -3.55
C CYS A 19 -31.96 -41.23 -4.08
N GLY A 20 -32.45 -41.86 -5.13
CA GLY A 20 -33.87 -41.80 -5.51
C GLY A 20 -34.65 -42.86 -4.73
N ALA A 21 -35.73 -42.45 -4.06
CA ALA A 21 -36.75 -43.36 -3.55
C ALA A 21 -38.13 -42.73 -3.72
N THR A 22 -38.80 -43.10 -4.80
CA THR A 22 -40.25 -42.99 -4.99
C THR A 22 -40.94 -44.17 -4.30
N GLY A 23 -41.93 -43.91 -3.44
CA GLY A 23 -42.80 -44.92 -2.84
C GLY A 23 -44.12 -44.32 -2.39
N GLY A 24 -45.23 -44.88 -2.89
CA GLY A 24 -46.61 -44.42 -2.71
C GLY A 24 -47.13 -44.51 -1.28
N GLY A 25 -48.32 -43.92 -1.10
CA GLY A 25 -48.94 -43.69 0.20
C GLY A 25 -49.45 -44.93 0.93
N ASP A 26 -49.71 -44.73 2.22
CA ASP A 26 -50.89 -45.20 2.93
C ASP A 26 -50.99 -44.44 4.26
N GLY A 27 -52.20 -44.01 4.61
CA GLY A 27 -52.52 -43.26 5.83
C GLY A 27 -52.41 -44.10 7.10
N GLY A 28 -51.18 -44.46 7.48
CA GLY A 28 -50.86 -45.07 8.76
C GLY A 28 -50.49 -43.99 9.79
N ALA A 29 -51.28 -43.85 10.84
CA ALA A 29 -50.94 -43.03 12.01
C ALA A 29 -49.56 -43.45 12.54
N ARG A 30 -48.55 -42.60 12.40
CA ARG A 30 -47.25 -42.79 13.06
C ARG A 30 -47.45 -42.58 14.55
N THR A 31 -47.33 -43.65 15.33
CA THR A 31 -47.13 -43.57 16.77
C THR A 31 -45.77 -42.92 17.03
N VAL A 32 -45.74 -41.60 17.15
CA VAL A 32 -44.60 -40.86 17.69
C VAL A 32 -44.42 -41.27 19.14
N ASN A 33 -43.25 -41.85 19.46
CA ASN A 33 -42.85 -42.05 20.85
C ASN A 33 -42.69 -40.66 21.50
N PRO A 34 -43.53 -40.28 22.49
CA PRO A 34 -43.48 -38.95 23.10
C PRO A 34 -42.16 -38.65 23.81
N ALA A 35 -41.35 -39.67 24.11
CA ALA A 35 -40.12 -39.53 24.89
C ALA A 35 -38.94 -38.87 24.15
N LEU A 36 -39.05 -38.60 22.84
CA LEU A 36 -37.98 -37.94 22.07
C LEU A 36 -38.23 -36.44 21.81
N ALA A 37 -39.40 -35.92 22.17
CA ALA A 37 -39.75 -34.52 21.99
C ALA A 37 -38.90 -33.56 22.85
N GLU A 38 -38.21 -34.08 23.87
CA GLU A 38 -37.39 -33.28 24.79
C GLU A 38 -35.88 -33.42 24.56
N THR A 39 -35.44 -34.02 23.45
CA THR A 39 -34.01 -34.01 23.14
C THR A 39 -33.61 -32.59 22.72
N PRO A 40 -32.76 -31.87 23.48
CA PRO A 40 -32.36 -30.52 23.10
C PRO A 40 -31.66 -30.60 21.74
N THR A 41 -32.25 -29.97 20.73
CA THR A 41 -31.55 -29.78 19.45
C THR A 41 -30.36 -28.89 19.75
N ALA A 42 -29.14 -29.43 19.63
CA ALA A 42 -27.93 -28.65 19.77
C ALA A 42 -28.02 -27.44 18.83
N THR A 43 -28.17 -26.25 19.40
CA THR A 43 -28.16 -25.01 18.63
C THR A 43 -26.77 -24.90 18.05
N ALA A 44 -26.65 -24.89 16.72
CA ALA A 44 -25.37 -24.71 16.06
C ALA A 44 -24.76 -23.39 16.56
N THR A 45 -23.65 -23.49 17.29
CA THR A 45 -22.85 -22.32 17.65
C THR A 45 -22.38 -21.69 16.36
N ALA A 46 -22.83 -20.46 16.07
CA ALA A 46 -22.41 -19.73 14.88
C ALA A 46 -20.88 -19.66 14.88
N THR A 47 -20.27 -20.12 13.78
CA THR A 47 -18.84 -19.92 13.56
C THR A 47 -18.58 -18.41 13.53
N PRO A 48 -17.65 -17.88 14.35
CA PRO A 48 -17.34 -16.46 14.33
C PRO A 48 -16.94 -16.04 12.92
N GLU A 49 -17.50 -14.94 12.43
CA GLU A 49 -17.12 -14.41 11.13
C GLU A 49 -15.64 -13.99 11.15
N PRO A 50 -14.89 -14.23 10.06
CA PRO A 50 -13.52 -13.76 9.96
C PRO A 50 -13.48 -12.24 10.09
N THR A 51 -12.60 -11.75 10.95
CA THR A 51 -12.34 -10.31 11.09
C THR A 51 -11.36 -9.89 9.99
N TYR A 52 -11.67 -8.80 9.29
CA TYR A 52 -10.84 -8.25 8.21
C TYR A 52 -10.30 -6.86 8.60
N PRO A 53 -9.13 -6.46 8.06
CA PRO A 53 -8.61 -5.12 8.28
C PRO A 53 -9.59 -4.04 7.81
N PRO A 54 -9.62 -2.88 8.48
CA PRO A 54 -10.38 -1.73 7.99
C PRO A 54 -10.07 -1.41 6.52
N GLY A 55 -11.12 -1.37 5.70
CA GLY A 55 -11.00 -1.11 4.26
C GLY A 55 -10.70 -2.34 3.40
N VAL A 56 -10.43 -3.51 3.99
CA VAL A 56 -10.21 -4.77 3.27
C VAL A 56 -11.44 -5.66 3.46
N ARG A 57 -11.97 -6.20 2.36
CA ARG A 57 -13.10 -7.13 2.34
C ARG A 57 -12.82 -8.29 1.37
N PRO A 58 -13.54 -9.42 1.48
CA PRO A 58 -13.40 -10.53 0.53
C PRO A 58 -13.63 -10.13 -0.94
N ASP A 59 -14.51 -9.17 -1.17
CA ASP A 59 -14.94 -8.73 -2.49
C ASP A 59 -14.15 -7.53 -3.03
N GLY A 60 -13.32 -6.87 -2.20
CA GLY A 60 -12.62 -5.66 -2.60
C GLY A 60 -11.86 -4.95 -1.50
N VAL A 61 -11.05 -3.99 -1.92
CA VAL A 61 -10.38 -3.04 -1.02
C VAL A 61 -10.92 -1.64 -1.28
N ASP A 62 -11.42 -1.00 -0.23
CA ASP A 62 -11.77 0.41 -0.22
C ASP A 62 -10.51 1.23 0.09
N ALA A 63 -9.93 1.82 -0.95
CA ALA A 63 -8.68 2.58 -0.86
C ALA A 63 -8.76 3.72 0.16
N ARG A 64 -9.91 4.39 0.27
CA ARG A 64 -10.07 5.56 1.15
C ARG A 64 -10.15 5.13 2.61
N VAL A 65 -10.91 4.07 2.89
CA VAL A 65 -11.03 3.52 4.25
C VAL A 65 -9.69 2.94 4.71
N LEU A 66 -8.98 2.22 3.83
CA LEU A 66 -7.67 1.66 4.15
C LEU A 66 -6.64 2.76 4.43
N ALA A 67 -6.48 3.73 3.54
CA ALA A 67 -5.52 4.83 3.70
C ALA A 67 -5.82 5.67 4.94
N GLY A 68 -7.07 6.12 5.11
CA GLY A 68 -7.45 6.91 6.28
C GLY A 68 -7.42 6.11 7.59
N ASN A 69 -7.40 4.78 7.54
CA ASN A 69 -7.15 3.96 8.73
C ASN A 69 -5.67 3.80 9.03
N HIS A 70 -4.85 3.59 7.99
CA HIS A 70 -3.40 3.59 8.10
C HIS A 70 -2.90 4.87 8.77
N ASP A 71 -3.36 6.03 8.29
CA ASP A 71 -3.07 7.34 8.86
C ASP A 71 -3.39 7.41 10.37
N ARG A 72 -4.66 7.15 10.72
CA ARG A 72 -5.12 7.14 12.12
C ARG A 72 -4.35 6.21 13.05
N MET A 73 -3.81 5.11 12.52
CA MET A 73 -3.02 4.17 13.31
C MET A 73 -1.59 4.65 13.50
N LEU A 74 -0.98 5.27 12.48
CA LEU A 74 0.38 5.80 12.55
C LEU A 74 0.49 7.07 13.39
N ASP A 75 -0.53 7.92 13.44
CA ASP A 75 -0.59 9.11 14.32
C ASP A 75 -0.41 8.78 15.82
N ARG A 76 -0.62 7.52 16.21
CA ARG A 76 -0.58 7.06 17.61
C ARG A 76 0.70 6.35 18.02
N VAL A 77 1.60 6.11 17.06
CA VAL A 77 2.79 5.30 17.27
C VAL A 77 4.01 5.97 16.68
N ASN A 78 5.18 5.60 17.19
CA ASN A 78 6.41 5.95 16.52
C ASN A 78 6.51 5.14 15.22
N SER A 79 6.84 5.80 14.12
CA SER A 79 6.90 5.15 12.81
C SER A 79 8.04 5.69 11.94
N THR A 80 8.45 4.86 10.98
CA THR A 80 9.27 5.29 9.83
C THR A 80 8.60 4.82 8.56
N VAL A 81 8.27 5.77 7.67
CA VAL A 81 7.72 5.51 6.34
C VAL A 81 8.81 5.75 5.31
N ARG A 82 8.94 4.85 4.34
CA ARG A 82 9.84 4.98 3.19
C ARG A 82 9.10 4.74 1.90
N VAL A 83 9.35 5.60 0.91
CA VAL A 83 8.81 5.48 -0.45
C VAL A 83 9.94 5.61 -1.45
N ASP A 84 10.21 4.55 -2.20
CA ASP A 84 11.17 4.55 -3.32
C ASP A 84 10.40 4.46 -4.63
N ARG A 85 10.43 5.50 -5.45
CA ARG A 85 9.83 5.52 -6.79
C ARG A 85 10.92 5.63 -7.85
N ARG A 86 10.85 4.78 -8.86
CA ARG A 86 11.73 4.83 -10.05
C ARG A 86 10.90 4.79 -11.31
N VAL A 87 11.26 5.64 -12.27
CA VAL A 87 10.70 5.60 -13.62
C VAL A 87 11.82 5.32 -14.61
N VAL A 88 11.64 4.27 -15.40
CA VAL A 88 12.65 3.72 -16.29
C VAL A 88 12.10 3.69 -17.71
N ASP A 89 12.79 4.34 -18.64
CA ASP A 89 12.48 4.34 -20.07
C ASP A 89 12.64 2.92 -20.67
N ALA A 90 12.02 2.66 -21.81
CA ALA A 90 12.09 1.38 -22.52
C ALA A 90 13.52 0.93 -22.88
N ASN A 91 14.47 1.87 -23.00
CA ASN A 91 15.89 1.60 -23.22
C ASN A 91 16.67 1.25 -21.93
N GLY A 92 16.01 1.22 -20.76
CA GLY A 92 16.60 0.92 -19.46
C GLY A 92 17.16 2.14 -18.71
N THR A 93 17.10 3.34 -19.29
CA THR A 93 17.55 4.57 -18.63
C THR A 93 16.59 4.98 -17.53
N THR A 94 17.09 5.23 -16.32
CA THR A 94 16.28 5.83 -15.24
C THR A 94 16.09 7.31 -15.55
N VAL A 95 14.84 7.74 -15.77
CA VAL A 95 14.49 9.14 -16.08
C VAL A 95 14.16 9.93 -14.82
N SER A 96 13.63 9.25 -13.80
CA SER A 96 13.25 9.84 -12.53
C SER A 96 13.47 8.85 -11.41
N ALA A 97 14.00 9.29 -10.29
CA ALA A 97 14.06 8.55 -9.04
C ALA A 97 13.72 9.49 -7.88
N THR A 98 12.86 9.03 -6.98
CA THR A 98 12.45 9.76 -5.79
C THR A 98 12.54 8.80 -4.62
N ASP A 99 13.31 9.17 -3.60
CA ASP A 99 13.46 8.43 -2.36
C ASP A 99 12.93 9.33 -1.23
N VAL A 100 11.82 8.96 -0.58
CA VAL A 100 11.20 9.68 0.54
C VAL A 100 11.41 8.89 1.82
N ARG A 101 11.78 9.58 2.90
CA ARG A 101 11.82 9.04 4.26
C ARG A 101 11.13 9.99 5.21
N ILE A 102 10.26 9.42 6.04
CA ILE A 102 9.49 10.15 7.05
C ILE A 102 9.62 9.41 8.37
N GLU A 103 9.99 10.11 9.43
CA GLU A 103 10.12 9.56 10.77
C GLU A 103 9.27 10.39 11.74
N SER A 104 8.36 9.74 12.46
CA SER A 104 7.33 10.42 13.27
C SER A 104 7.36 9.92 14.72
N SER A 105 7.31 10.85 15.68
CA SER A 105 7.29 10.56 17.13
C SER A 105 6.59 11.66 17.93
N GLY A 106 5.29 11.50 18.15
CA GLY A 106 4.47 12.54 18.78
C GLY A 106 4.60 13.84 17.99
N PRO A 107 4.99 14.97 18.61
CA PRO A 107 5.13 16.24 17.89
C PRO A 107 6.41 16.31 17.02
N ARG A 108 7.27 15.29 17.04
CA ARG A 108 8.52 15.29 16.28
C ARG A 108 8.33 14.62 14.92
N LEU A 109 8.81 15.28 13.88
CA LEU A 109 8.77 14.80 12.50
C LEU A 109 10.10 15.11 11.81
N HIS A 110 10.67 14.12 11.15
CA HIS A 110 11.78 14.29 10.22
C HIS A 110 11.35 13.81 8.84
N TYR A 111 11.38 14.71 7.86
CA TYR A 111 11.08 14.41 6.47
C TYR A 111 12.33 14.63 5.64
N ARG A 112 12.58 13.72 4.70
CA ARG A 112 13.62 13.82 3.69
C ARG A 112 13.08 13.32 2.37
N VAL A 113 13.33 14.08 1.32
CA VAL A 113 13.17 13.63 -0.06
C VAL A 113 14.45 13.87 -0.83
N ASP A 114 14.89 12.84 -1.55
CA ASP A 114 15.94 12.89 -2.54
C ASP A 114 15.34 12.64 -3.93
N GLU A 115 15.40 13.64 -4.81
CA GLU A 115 14.88 13.59 -6.17
C GLU A 115 16.04 13.63 -7.19
N ARG A 116 15.94 12.79 -8.23
CA ARG A 116 16.89 12.76 -9.33
C ARG A 116 16.14 12.68 -10.65
N GLY A 117 16.52 13.53 -11.59
CA GLY A 117 15.87 13.59 -12.90
C GLY A 117 14.48 14.19 -12.82
N GLY A 118 13.61 13.80 -13.74
CA GLY A 118 12.25 14.30 -13.82
C GLY A 118 11.51 13.72 -15.01
N LEU A 119 10.19 13.60 -14.86
CA LEU A 119 9.35 13.19 -15.97
C LEU A 119 9.13 14.35 -16.95
N PRO A 120 8.90 14.04 -18.24
CA PRO A 120 8.40 15.02 -19.18
C PRO A 120 7.17 15.73 -18.61
N ASP A 121 7.12 17.05 -18.78
CA ASP A 121 6.04 17.95 -18.31
C ASP A 121 5.83 18.04 -16.78
N GLN A 122 6.74 17.49 -15.98
CA GLN A 122 6.72 17.69 -14.53
C GLN A 122 7.67 18.80 -14.11
N PHE A 123 7.26 19.54 -13.07
CA PHE A 123 8.13 20.47 -12.39
C PHE A 123 9.31 19.71 -11.78
N VAL A 124 10.52 20.01 -12.25
CA VAL A 124 11.75 19.51 -11.63
C VAL A 124 12.08 20.45 -10.47
N SER A 125 12.10 19.90 -9.26
CA SER A 125 12.49 20.67 -8.08
C SER A 125 13.89 21.27 -8.29
N PRO A 126 14.09 22.58 -8.02
CA PRO A 126 15.43 23.17 -8.00
C PRO A 126 16.28 22.63 -6.84
N PHE A 127 15.65 21.93 -5.90
CA PHE A 127 16.29 21.32 -4.73
C PHE A 127 16.17 19.79 -4.84
N PRO A 128 17.16 19.09 -5.45
CA PRO A 128 17.18 17.63 -5.51
C PRO A 128 17.20 16.97 -4.13
N VAL A 129 17.54 17.72 -3.08
CA VAL A 129 17.35 17.24 -1.71
C VAL A 129 16.60 18.30 -0.92
N PHE A 130 15.50 17.89 -0.31
CA PHE A 130 14.76 18.70 0.66
C PHE A 130 14.54 17.89 1.93
N GLU A 131 14.84 18.51 3.06
CA GLU A 131 14.73 17.92 4.38
C GLU A 131 14.11 18.92 5.33
N PHE A 132 13.31 18.45 6.29
CA PHE A 132 12.98 19.26 7.46
C PHE A 132 12.88 18.39 8.70
N TRP A 133 13.20 19.00 9.84
CA TRP A 133 12.95 18.44 11.15
C TRP A 133 12.12 19.43 11.96
N THR A 134 11.15 18.92 12.71
CA THR A 134 10.36 19.72 13.63
C THR A 134 10.13 18.97 14.93
N ASN A 135 9.94 19.72 16.01
CA ASN A 135 9.51 19.21 17.32
C ASN A 135 8.14 19.77 17.75
N GLY A 136 7.40 20.36 16.81
CA GLY A 136 6.10 21.00 17.05
C GLY A 136 6.21 22.46 17.53
N THR A 137 7.39 22.92 17.94
CA THR A 137 7.63 24.33 18.31
C THR A 137 8.57 25.05 17.35
N VAL A 138 9.53 24.33 16.80
CA VAL A 138 10.53 24.83 15.87
C VAL A 138 10.60 23.87 14.70
N THR A 139 10.63 24.44 13.50
CA THR A 139 10.93 23.71 12.27
C THR A 139 12.25 24.22 11.71
N VAL A 140 13.14 23.29 11.36
CA VAL A 140 14.36 23.61 10.63
C VAL A 140 14.30 22.91 9.28
N THR A 141 14.41 23.67 8.20
CA THR A 141 14.42 23.15 6.83
C THR A 141 15.82 23.20 6.26
N ARG A 142 16.19 22.20 5.47
CA ARG A 142 17.43 22.13 4.71
C ARG A 142 17.11 21.81 3.26
N SER A 143 17.57 22.66 2.35
CA SER A 143 17.50 22.41 0.91
C SER A 143 18.91 22.32 0.35
N VAL A 144 19.17 21.38 -0.56
CA VAL A 144 20.42 21.29 -1.31
C VAL A 144 20.10 21.51 -2.78
N ASP A 145 20.76 22.49 -3.39
CA ASP A 145 20.62 22.76 -4.82
C ASP A 145 21.37 21.74 -5.70
N ALA A 146 21.18 21.83 -7.02
CA ALA A 146 21.88 20.96 -7.98
C ALA A 146 23.41 21.11 -7.97
N GLY A 147 23.95 22.21 -7.45
CA GLY A 147 25.38 22.45 -7.26
C GLY A 147 25.95 21.89 -5.96
N GLY A 148 25.09 21.34 -5.09
CA GLY A 148 25.48 20.81 -3.77
C GLY A 148 25.52 21.86 -2.66
N ASN A 149 25.07 23.09 -2.89
CA ASN A 149 25.00 24.12 -1.85
C ASN A 149 23.80 23.88 -0.95
N ALA A 150 24.06 23.78 0.35
CA ALA A 150 23.02 23.60 1.36
C ALA A 150 22.58 24.95 1.95
N THR A 151 21.28 25.19 1.97
CA THR A 151 20.66 26.31 2.70
C THR A 151 19.87 25.76 3.88
N VAL A 152 20.06 26.33 5.07
CA VAL A 152 19.33 25.96 6.29
C VAL A 152 18.55 27.16 6.81
N ARG A 153 17.27 26.96 7.11
CA ARG A 153 16.37 27.99 7.64
C ARG A 153 15.66 27.46 8.88
N ARG A 154 15.56 28.29 9.91
CA ARG A 154 14.80 28.03 11.13
C ARG A 154 13.51 28.85 11.12
N ILE A 155 12.39 28.20 11.46
CA ILE A 155 11.04 28.77 11.47
C ILE A 155 10.41 28.44 12.83
N GLU A 156 9.87 29.45 13.50
CA GLU A 156 9.17 29.27 14.79
C GLU A 156 7.68 28.96 14.56
N GLY A 157 7.11 28.11 15.41
CA GLY A 157 5.66 28.05 15.64
C GLY A 157 4.80 27.22 14.68
N GLN A 158 5.31 26.73 13.55
CA GLN A 158 4.55 25.85 12.62
C GLN A 158 5.46 24.90 11.82
N PRO A 159 4.96 23.72 11.40
CA PRO A 159 5.56 22.99 10.28
C PRO A 159 5.56 23.88 9.02
N PRO A 160 6.50 23.72 8.09
CA PRO A 160 6.54 24.57 6.91
C PRO A 160 5.31 24.27 6.04
N THR A 161 4.51 25.29 5.71
CA THR A 161 3.32 25.17 4.83
C THR A 161 3.62 24.59 3.45
N ILE A 162 4.89 24.58 3.05
CA ILE A 162 5.39 24.03 1.80
C ILE A 162 5.34 22.48 1.79
N ALA A 163 5.27 21.85 2.96
CA ALA A 163 5.03 20.42 3.10
C ALA A 163 3.90 20.21 4.13
N ALA A 164 2.65 20.15 3.65
CA ALA A 164 1.69 19.23 4.25
C ALA A 164 2.26 17.83 3.99
N ALA A 165 3.31 17.47 4.73
CA ALA A 165 3.95 16.18 4.59
C ALA A 165 2.88 15.17 4.94
N ASP A 166 2.57 14.29 4.00
CA ASP A 166 1.88 13.04 4.22
C ASP A 166 2.73 12.21 5.19
N ASP A 167 2.65 12.54 6.48
CA ASP A 167 3.57 12.08 7.53
C ASP A 167 3.39 10.60 7.86
N THR A 168 2.25 10.05 7.46
CA THR A 168 1.90 8.64 7.57
C THR A 168 2.04 7.90 6.25
N GLY A 169 2.17 8.58 5.10
CA GLY A 169 2.15 7.92 3.80
C GLY A 169 0.74 7.55 3.30
N GLU A 170 -0.30 8.14 3.89
CA GLU A 170 -1.71 8.02 3.49
C GLU A 170 -1.92 8.24 1.99
N GLU A 171 -1.37 9.30 1.42
CA GLU A 171 -1.55 9.63 0.00
C GLU A 171 -0.88 8.59 -0.89
N SER A 172 0.27 8.07 -0.46
CA SER A 172 0.99 6.99 -1.15
C SER A 172 0.16 5.71 -1.15
N VAL A 173 -0.35 5.29 0.02
CA VAL A 173 -1.25 4.13 0.16
C VAL A 173 -2.53 4.30 -0.66
N PHE A 174 -3.17 5.47 -0.56
CA PHE A 174 -4.37 5.78 -1.31
C PHE A 174 -4.12 5.73 -2.82
N GLY A 175 -3.05 6.38 -3.29
CA GLY A 175 -2.66 6.42 -4.70
C GLY A 175 -2.32 5.04 -5.28
N ALA A 176 -1.72 4.17 -4.47
CA ALA A 176 -1.36 2.82 -4.88
C ALA A 176 -2.59 1.91 -5.07
N VAL A 177 -3.62 2.05 -4.22
CA VAL A 177 -4.81 1.17 -4.24
C VAL A 177 -5.95 1.75 -5.08
N ARG A 178 -6.05 3.08 -5.18
CA ARG A 178 -7.17 3.74 -5.86
C ARG A 178 -7.20 3.35 -7.34
N GLY A 179 -8.35 2.82 -7.75
CA GLY A 179 -8.62 2.46 -9.14
C GLY A 179 -8.03 1.12 -9.57
N THR A 180 -7.19 0.46 -8.76
CA THR A 180 -6.57 -0.81 -9.12
C THR A 180 -7.43 -2.04 -8.83
N ASN A 181 -8.71 -1.86 -8.42
CA ASN A 181 -9.62 -2.93 -8.00
C ASN A 181 -8.94 -4.02 -7.15
N ALA A 182 -8.11 -3.62 -6.18
CA ALA A 182 -7.35 -4.57 -5.39
C ALA A 182 -8.26 -5.55 -4.62
N ARG A 183 -7.76 -6.75 -4.38
CA ARG A 183 -8.47 -7.86 -3.72
C ARG A 183 -7.59 -8.49 -2.65
N LEU A 184 -8.22 -8.92 -1.57
CA LEU A 184 -7.60 -9.83 -0.61
C LEU A 184 -7.37 -11.18 -1.29
N VAL A 185 -6.14 -11.68 -1.28
CA VAL A 185 -5.79 -12.99 -1.88
C VAL A 185 -5.46 -14.05 -0.83
N GLY A 186 -5.27 -13.63 0.42
CA GLY A 186 -4.96 -14.54 1.53
C GLY A 186 -4.32 -13.81 2.69
N THR A 187 -3.79 -14.59 3.62
CA THR A 187 -3.05 -14.13 4.78
C THR A 187 -1.69 -14.83 4.84
N GLU A 188 -0.70 -14.14 5.37
CA GLU A 188 0.64 -14.66 5.63
C GLU A 188 1.00 -14.42 7.10
N THR A 189 1.98 -15.14 7.62
CA THR A 189 2.54 -14.90 8.96
C THR A 189 3.92 -14.31 8.80
N VAL A 190 4.14 -13.12 9.35
CA VAL A 190 5.41 -12.39 9.31
C VAL A 190 5.78 -12.05 10.75
N ASP A 191 6.96 -12.49 11.19
CA ASP A 191 7.45 -12.27 12.56
C ASP A 191 6.47 -12.67 13.68
N GLY A 192 5.64 -13.68 13.42
CA GLY A 192 4.63 -14.18 14.37
C GLY A 192 3.30 -13.43 14.32
N GLU A 193 3.16 -12.40 13.49
CA GLU A 193 1.92 -11.65 13.28
C GLU A 193 1.23 -12.07 11.99
N THR A 194 -0.10 -12.06 11.99
CA THR A 194 -0.89 -12.31 10.77
C THR A 194 -1.02 -11.03 9.96
N VAL A 195 -0.64 -11.10 8.69
CA VAL A 195 -0.80 -10.02 7.72
C VAL A 195 -1.71 -10.46 6.58
N TYR A 196 -2.45 -9.52 6.01
CA TYR A 196 -3.39 -9.70 4.93
C TYR A 196 -2.74 -9.27 3.62
N VAL A 197 -2.73 -10.16 2.63
CA VAL A 197 -2.09 -9.93 1.34
C VAL A 197 -3.11 -9.42 0.35
N VAL A 198 -2.89 -8.20 -0.14
CA VAL A 198 -3.74 -7.51 -1.11
C VAL A 198 -3.01 -7.46 -2.46
N ARG A 199 -3.70 -7.82 -3.55
CA ARG A 199 -3.14 -7.77 -4.90
C ARG A 199 -4.06 -7.12 -5.91
N ALA A 200 -3.46 -6.55 -6.94
CA ALA A 200 -4.15 -6.13 -8.15
C ALA A 200 -3.32 -6.47 -9.40
N ALA A 201 -4.00 -6.79 -10.49
CA ALA A 201 -3.40 -6.91 -11.82
C ALA A 201 -4.39 -6.38 -12.86
N HIS A 202 -3.96 -5.43 -13.68
CA HIS A 202 -4.75 -4.86 -14.77
C HIS A 202 -3.91 -4.61 -16.02
N ASP A 203 -4.45 -4.97 -17.17
CA ASP A 203 -3.80 -4.70 -18.45
C ASP A 203 -3.89 -3.22 -18.83
N ASP A 204 -5.01 -2.56 -18.50
CA ASP A 204 -5.26 -1.15 -18.75
C ASP A 204 -6.02 -0.51 -17.59
N LEU A 205 -5.62 0.69 -17.19
CA LEU A 205 -6.22 1.48 -16.13
C LEU A 205 -6.18 2.98 -16.48
N ASP A 206 -7.37 3.57 -16.61
CA ASP A 206 -7.53 5.01 -16.74
C ASP A 206 -7.31 5.69 -15.37
N ARG A 207 -6.25 6.50 -15.28
CA ARG A 207 -5.96 7.32 -14.11
C ARG A 207 -6.38 8.76 -14.38
N ARG A 208 -7.48 9.18 -13.74
CA ARG A 208 -7.92 10.59 -13.76
C ARG A 208 -6.78 11.53 -13.40
N GLY A 209 -6.47 12.47 -14.31
CA GLY A 209 -5.45 13.49 -14.10
C GLY A 209 -4.00 13.03 -14.36
N GLY A 210 -3.80 11.82 -14.88
CA GLY A 210 -2.49 11.32 -15.30
C GLY A 210 -2.56 10.62 -16.66
N PRO A 211 -1.43 10.15 -17.18
CA PRO A 211 -1.42 9.34 -18.39
C PRO A 211 -2.17 8.01 -18.15
N PRO A 212 -2.79 7.42 -19.19
CA PRO A 212 -3.29 6.05 -19.10
C PRO A 212 -2.13 5.11 -18.77
N VAL A 213 -2.40 4.13 -17.92
CA VAL A 213 -1.38 3.18 -17.46
C VAL A 213 -1.77 1.76 -17.82
N ARG A 214 -0.77 0.94 -18.14
CA ARG A 214 -0.92 -0.46 -18.53
C ARG A 214 -0.03 -1.35 -17.70
N ASP A 215 -0.29 -2.66 -17.75
CA ASP A 215 0.50 -3.68 -17.05
C ASP A 215 0.62 -3.40 -15.54
N VAL A 216 -0.46 -2.92 -14.93
CA VAL A 216 -0.51 -2.55 -13.51
C VAL A 216 -0.41 -3.81 -12.66
N ARG A 217 0.49 -3.81 -11.69
CA ARG A 217 0.63 -4.85 -10.67
C ARG A 217 0.82 -4.21 -9.31
N LEU A 218 0.04 -4.64 -8.34
CA LEU A 218 0.16 -4.26 -6.94
C LEU A 218 0.27 -5.52 -6.09
N ASN A 219 1.19 -5.52 -5.13
CA ASN A 219 1.24 -6.48 -4.04
C ASN A 219 1.49 -5.72 -2.74
N ALA A 220 0.57 -5.82 -1.78
CA ALA A 220 0.62 -5.11 -0.52
C ALA A 220 0.36 -6.05 0.66
N THR A 221 0.96 -5.74 1.81
CA THR A 221 0.71 -6.43 3.08
C THR A 221 0.11 -5.46 4.09
N VAL A 222 -0.96 -5.88 4.73
CA VAL A 222 -1.77 -5.06 5.64
C VAL A 222 -1.92 -5.79 6.97
N THR A 223 -1.69 -5.12 8.10
CA THR A 223 -1.96 -5.70 9.43
C THR A 223 -3.44 -5.88 9.67
N GLU A 224 -3.83 -6.68 10.66
CA GLU A 224 -5.23 -6.76 11.12
C GLU A 224 -5.79 -5.39 11.52
N ALA A 225 -4.96 -4.53 12.09
CA ALA A 225 -5.34 -3.17 12.46
C ALA A 225 -5.50 -2.22 11.27
N GLY A 226 -5.21 -2.64 10.04
CA GLY A 226 -5.33 -1.83 8.82
C GLY A 226 -4.15 -0.88 8.59
N VAL A 227 -2.95 -1.26 9.02
CA VAL A 227 -1.70 -0.56 8.66
C VAL A 227 -1.09 -1.26 7.46
N VAL A 228 -0.82 -0.53 6.38
CA VAL A 228 -0.05 -1.06 5.25
C VAL A 228 1.42 -1.11 5.65
N LEU A 229 1.97 -2.31 5.81
CA LEU A 229 3.40 -2.49 6.17
C LEU A 229 4.30 -2.31 4.95
N ALA A 230 3.83 -2.78 3.80
CA ALA A 230 4.60 -2.75 2.58
C ALA A 230 3.69 -2.79 1.35
N TYR A 231 4.10 -2.15 0.27
CA TYR A 231 3.64 -2.52 -1.06
C TYR A 231 4.71 -2.37 -2.13
N ASP A 232 4.53 -3.10 -3.22
CA ASP A 232 5.24 -2.95 -4.48
C ASP A 232 4.19 -2.70 -5.57
N LEU A 233 4.29 -1.55 -6.24
CA LEU A 233 3.44 -1.15 -7.37
C LEU A 233 4.31 -1.01 -8.62
N SER A 234 3.88 -1.60 -9.73
CA SER A 234 4.51 -1.38 -11.04
C SER A 234 3.48 -1.14 -12.13
N PHE A 235 3.75 -0.23 -13.05
CA PHE A 235 2.92 -0.01 -14.24
C PHE A 235 3.74 0.65 -15.35
N THR A 236 3.30 0.51 -16.59
CA THR A 236 3.85 1.24 -17.73
C THR A 236 2.95 2.43 -18.03
N ALA A 237 3.53 3.60 -18.24
CA ALA A 237 2.81 4.81 -18.64
C ALA A 237 3.46 5.43 -19.89
N THR A 238 2.65 6.15 -20.67
CA THR A 238 3.13 6.95 -21.79
C THR A 238 3.00 8.42 -21.42
N TYR A 239 4.13 9.12 -21.35
CA TYR A 239 4.21 10.55 -21.07
C TYR A 239 4.40 11.31 -22.38
N GLU A 240 3.68 12.41 -22.56
CA GLU A 240 3.95 13.36 -23.63
C GLU A 240 5.19 14.18 -23.29
N ARG A 241 5.95 14.60 -24.30
CA ARG A 241 7.12 15.46 -24.13
C ARG A 241 6.84 16.85 -24.67
N PRO A 242 7.49 17.90 -24.13
CA PRO A 242 7.36 19.26 -24.65
C PRO A 242 7.71 19.41 -26.14
N ASP A 243 8.56 18.53 -26.66
CA ASP A 243 9.03 18.52 -28.06
C ASP A 243 8.08 17.78 -29.02
N GLY A 244 6.93 17.30 -28.54
CA GLY A 244 5.95 16.51 -29.31
C GLY A 244 6.28 15.03 -29.43
N GLY A 245 7.34 14.55 -28.75
CA GLY A 245 7.64 13.13 -28.61
C GLY A 245 6.83 12.44 -27.50
N THR A 246 6.97 11.13 -27.39
CA THR A 246 6.40 10.33 -26.29
C THR A 246 7.50 9.57 -25.57
N LEU A 247 7.40 9.50 -24.24
CA LEU A 247 8.20 8.61 -23.40
C LEU A 247 7.31 7.46 -22.90
N VAL A 248 7.63 6.23 -23.28
CA VAL A 248 7.01 5.04 -22.69
C VAL A 248 7.93 4.54 -21.58
N ALA A 249 7.47 4.58 -20.33
CA ALA A 249 8.31 4.24 -19.19
C ALA A 249 7.58 3.37 -18.16
N THR A 250 8.33 2.47 -17.55
CA THR A 250 7.89 1.64 -16.44
C THR A 250 8.15 2.38 -15.14
N THR A 251 7.09 2.59 -14.36
CA THR A 251 7.16 3.11 -12.99
C THR A 251 7.14 1.94 -12.03
N THR A 252 8.09 1.90 -11.09
CA THR A 252 8.09 1.02 -9.93
C THR A 252 8.07 1.88 -8.67
N GLU A 253 7.19 1.56 -7.75
CA GLU A 253 7.10 2.20 -6.44
C GLU A 253 7.12 1.16 -5.34
N ARG A 254 7.94 1.41 -4.32
CA ARG A 254 8.06 0.59 -3.13
C ARG A 254 7.76 1.43 -1.92
N PHE A 255 6.86 0.94 -1.10
CA PHE A 255 6.48 1.57 0.15
C PHE A 255 6.77 0.63 1.30
N ARG A 256 7.30 1.15 2.41
CA ARG A 256 7.54 0.39 3.63
C ARG A 256 7.21 1.24 4.85
N THR A 257 6.59 0.62 5.85
CA THR A 257 6.32 1.20 7.16
C THR A 257 6.96 0.33 8.23
N GLU A 258 7.78 0.94 9.07
CA GLU A 258 8.35 0.34 10.27
C GLU A 258 7.65 0.94 11.50
N LEU A 259 7.18 0.06 12.39
CA LEU A 259 6.50 0.46 13.63
C LEU A 259 7.47 0.34 14.80
N GLY A 260 7.51 1.34 15.67
CA GLY A 260 8.48 1.42 16.75
C GLY A 260 9.88 1.82 16.26
N GLY A 261 10.75 2.27 17.17
CA GLY A 261 12.13 2.68 16.86
C GLY A 261 12.56 4.00 17.48
N GLU A 262 13.82 4.37 17.25
CA GLU A 262 14.41 5.66 17.63
C GLU A 262 13.88 6.77 16.72
N ALA A 263 12.65 7.19 16.98
CA ALA A 263 11.92 8.04 16.07
C ALA A 263 12.31 9.53 16.15
N ALA A 264 12.38 10.15 14.97
CA ALA A 264 12.49 11.58 14.69
C ALA A 264 13.52 12.37 15.53
N SER A 265 14.69 11.78 15.80
CA SER A 265 15.80 12.51 16.44
C SER A 265 16.29 13.65 15.54
N PRO A 266 16.69 14.80 16.10
CA PRO A 266 17.19 15.92 15.31
C PRO A 266 18.43 15.49 14.51
N PRO A 267 18.44 15.70 13.18
CA PRO A 267 19.62 15.48 12.38
C PRO A 267 20.80 16.38 12.80
N PRO A 268 22.06 15.99 12.56
CA PRO A 268 23.24 16.78 12.97
C PRO A 268 23.26 18.23 12.44
N TRP A 269 22.60 18.49 11.31
CA TRP A 269 22.54 19.83 10.71
C TRP A 269 21.59 20.79 11.45
N VAL A 270 20.72 20.28 12.34
CA VAL A 270 19.81 21.08 13.16
C VAL A 270 20.58 21.89 14.21
N ASP A 271 21.56 21.28 14.88
CA ASP A 271 22.32 21.94 15.96
C ASP A 271 23.56 22.69 15.45
N GLY A 272 24.10 22.28 14.30
CA GLY A 272 25.38 22.77 13.78
C GLY A 272 25.32 24.02 12.89
N SER A 273 24.14 24.59 12.63
CA SER A 273 23.97 25.63 11.62
C SER A 273 23.77 27.03 12.22
N ASN A 274 24.55 28.00 11.72
CA ASN A 274 24.21 29.43 11.77
C ASN A 274 22.96 29.65 10.89
N ALA A 275 21.83 29.08 11.27
CA ALA A 275 20.59 29.17 10.53
C ALA A 275 20.20 30.65 10.42
N THR A 276 20.04 31.14 9.21
CA THR A 276 19.49 32.48 9.00
C THR A 276 18.05 32.46 9.47
N THR A 277 17.74 33.24 10.51
CA THR A 277 16.35 33.49 10.90
C THR A 277 15.69 34.24 9.76
N ALA A 278 14.71 33.64 9.10
CA ALA A 278 13.89 34.39 8.16
C ALA A 278 12.99 35.31 8.97
N GLY A 279 13.21 36.63 8.84
CA GLY A 279 12.27 37.62 9.33
C GLY A 279 10.95 37.51 8.57
N ASP A 280 9.85 37.84 9.26
CA ASP A 280 8.53 37.95 8.67
C ASP A 280 8.55 39.04 7.56
N ASP A 281 8.40 38.63 6.30
CA ASP A 281 8.02 39.49 5.17
C ASP A 281 6.50 39.45 4.97
#